data_AF-A0A4Q5RTZ5-F1
#
_entry.id   AF-A0A4Q5RTZ5-F1
#
_cell.length_a   1.000
_cell.length_b   1.000
_cell.length_c   1.000
_cell.angle_alpha   90.00
_cell.angle_beta   90.00
_cell.angle_gamma   90.00
#
_symmetry.space_group_name_H-M   'P 1'
#
loop_
_entity.id
_entity.type
_entity.pdbx_description
1 polymer ?
#
loop_
_entity_poly.entity_id
_entity_poly.type
_entity_poly.pdbx_seq_one_letter_code
_entity_poly.pdbx_strand_id
1 'polypeptide(L)'
;AKAKEKLYAFTEKIGYPDKWRDYSNVNVKRDTYFENCLSANKNDYEYMLAKLGQPVDKTEWHTTPPTVTAYNNPPLNEIVFPAGILQPPYFDVNADDALNYGGIGMVIGHEITHSFDDQGAQYDKAGNVTDWWTKSDYDKFRARTQQVIDQYNSFTVLDSMHIKGALTVGENTADIAGIAIAYDAFKLTAQGKDTTRLDGYTPDQRFFISIARIWRVKTKDEFMRMYVNTNSHSPARWRVNGPLMNFTPFYNAFNIQPGDKMYKPENQRITVW
;
A
#
# COMPACT_ATOMS: atom_id res chain seq x y z
N ALA A 1 -14.31 -19.18 -1.32
CA ALA A 1 -15.53 -18.62 -0.67
C ALA A 1 -15.15 -17.59 0.39
N LYS A 2 -14.43 -17.98 1.46
CA LYS A 2 -14.07 -17.08 2.57
C LYS A 2 -13.32 -15.79 2.18
N ALA A 3 -12.35 -15.86 1.25
CA ALA A 3 -11.66 -14.66 0.78
C ALA A 3 -12.61 -13.61 0.18
N LYS A 4 -13.63 -14.05 -0.59
CA LYS A 4 -14.67 -13.16 -1.13
C LYS A 4 -15.56 -12.59 -0.02
N GLU A 5 -15.90 -13.38 0.98
CA GLU A 5 -16.67 -12.88 2.14
C GLU A 5 -15.90 -11.81 2.92
N LYS A 6 -14.59 -11.96 3.08
CA LYS A 6 -13.73 -10.94 3.70
C LYS A 6 -13.69 -9.66 2.87
N LEU A 7 -13.49 -9.80 1.55
CA LEU A 7 -13.49 -8.67 0.62
C LEU A 7 -14.83 -7.91 0.64
N TYR A 8 -15.97 -8.60 0.65
CA TYR A 8 -17.28 -7.94 0.70
C TYR A 8 -17.66 -7.37 2.07
N ALA A 9 -16.85 -7.64 3.11
CA ALA A 9 -17.06 -7.11 4.44
C ALA A 9 -16.17 -5.89 4.75
N PHE A 10 -15.44 -5.35 3.76
CA PHE A 10 -14.61 -4.18 3.98
C PHE A 10 -15.44 -2.97 4.40
N THR A 11 -14.90 -2.20 5.35
CA THR A 11 -15.34 -0.83 5.60
C THR A 11 -14.39 0.14 4.89
N GLU A 12 -14.95 1.07 4.14
CA GLU A 12 -14.19 2.08 3.39
C GLU A 12 -14.33 3.43 4.10
N LYS A 13 -13.20 4.10 4.35
CA LYS A 13 -13.16 5.44 4.95
C LYS A 13 -12.38 6.39 4.03
N ILE A 14 -13.04 7.43 3.52
CA ILE A 14 -12.49 8.31 2.48
C ILE A 14 -12.57 9.76 2.92
N GLY A 15 -11.45 10.48 2.86
CA GLY A 15 -11.38 11.91 3.16
C GLY A 15 -11.17 12.22 4.64
N TYR A 16 -12.21 12.11 5.46
CA TYR A 16 -12.22 12.61 6.85
C TYR A 16 -13.24 11.90 7.75
N PRO A 17 -13.10 11.96 9.09
CA PRO A 17 -14.04 11.36 10.01
C PRO A 17 -15.34 12.17 10.15
N ASP A 18 -16.46 11.49 10.36
CA ASP A 18 -17.72 12.12 10.77
C ASP A 18 -17.68 12.58 12.24
N LYS A 19 -16.89 11.90 13.07
CA LYS A 19 -16.74 12.16 14.51
C LYS A 19 -15.33 12.68 14.81
N TRP A 20 -15.27 13.88 15.38
CA TRP A 20 -14.03 14.54 15.74
C TRP A 20 -13.66 14.32 17.19
N ARG A 21 -12.35 14.29 17.46
CA ARG A 21 -11.81 14.19 18.80
C ARG A 21 -12.07 15.48 19.57
N ASP A 22 -12.54 15.32 20.81
CA ASP A 22 -12.66 16.43 21.76
C ASP A 22 -11.29 16.75 22.38
N TYR A 23 -10.96 18.03 22.41
CA TYR A 23 -9.73 18.58 22.98
C TYR A 23 -10.01 19.60 24.10
N SER A 24 -11.23 19.63 24.64
CA SER A 24 -11.63 20.53 25.73
C SER A 24 -10.70 20.48 26.96
N ASN A 25 -10.06 19.34 27.21
CA ASN A 25 -9.11 19.13 28.31
C ASN A 25 -7.64 19.44 27.95
N VAL A 26 -7.35 19.89 26.73
CA VAL A 26 -6.01 20.34 26.33
C VAL A 26 -5.87 21.83 26.61
N ASN A 27 -4.95 22.16 27.52
CA ASN A 27 -4.64 23.53 27.87
C ASN A 27 -3.42 24.02 27.10
N VAL A 28 -3.58 25.11 26.36
CA VAL A 28 -2.51 25.71 25.55
C VAL A 28 -2.28 27.16 25.97
N LYS A 29 -1.05 27.51 26.35
CA LYS A 29 -0.62 28.90 26.61
C LYS A 29 0.52 29.29 25.68
N ARG A 30 0.60 30.58 25.34
CA ARG A 30 1.50 31.09 24.28
C ARG A 30 2.99 30.91 24.59
N ASP A 31 3.35 30.92 25.86
CA ASP A 31 4.72 31.02 26.39
C ASP A 31 5.22 29.73 27.07
N THR A 32 4.41 28.66 27.11
CA THR A 32 4.71 27.43 27.84
C THR A 32 4.69 26.20 26.92
N TYR A 33 5.61 26.14 25.95
CA TYR A 33 5.64 25.06 24.96
C TYR A 33 5.70 23.66 25.58
N PHE A 34 6.59 23.46 26.56
CA PHE A 34 6.76 22.16 27.21
C PHE A 34 5.48 21.72 27.93
N GLU A 35 4.83 22.63 28.66
CA GLU A 35 3.57 22.40 29.36
C GLU A 35 2.43 22.10 28.39
N ASN A 36 2.39 22.76 27.23
CA ASN A 36 1.41 22.47 26.19
C ASN A 36 1.58 21.03 25.67
N CYS A 37 2.82 20.60 25.41
CA CYS A 37 3.12 19.22 25.01
C CYS A 37 2.70 18.22 26.10
N LEU A 38 2.99 18.51 27.38
CA LEU A 38 2.55 17.67 28.49
C LEU A 38 1.02 17.61 28.60
N SER A 39 0.31 18.73 28.42
CA SER A 39 -1.15 18.76 28.45
C SER A 39 -1.76 17.94 27.32
N ALA A 40 -1.20 18.00 26.11
CA ALA A 40 -1.64 17.20 24.97
C ALA A 40 -1.39 15.70 25.21
N ASN A 41 -0.17 15.33 25.61
CA ASN A 41 0.19 13.93 25.89
C ASN A 41 -0.65 13.33 27.03
N LYS A 42 -0.94 14.12 28.07
CA LYS A 42 -1.83 13.68 29.15
C LYS A 42 -3.24 13.40 28.63
N ASN A 43 -3.78 14.29 27.79
CA ASN A 43 -5.09 14.07 27.18
C ASN A 43 -5.11 12.84 26.25
N ASP A 44 -4.05 12.60 25.47
CA ASP A 44 -3.88 11.37 24.66
C ASP A 44 -3.92 10.11 25.53
N TYR A 45 -3.18 10.12 26.64
CA TYR A 45 -3.14 9.00 27.56
C TYR A 45 -4.51 8.74 28.19
N GLU A 46 -5.17 9.77 28.72
CA GLU A 46 -6.50 9.65 29.34
C GLU A 46 -7.55 9.19 28.33
N TYR A 47 -7.50 9.69 27.08
CA TYR A 47 -8.38 9.26 25.99
C TYR A 47 -8.22 7.76 25.69
N MET A 48 -6.97 7.26 25.59
CA MET A 48 -6.72 5.83 25.36
C MET A 48 -7.12 4.97 26.56
N LEU A 49 -6.85 5.44 27.78
CA LEU A 49 -7.23 4.73 29.01
C LEU A 49 -8.76 4.59 29.12
N ALA A 50 -9.52 5.62 28.73
CA ALA A 50 -10.98 5.62 28.76
C ALA A 50 -11.63 4.58 27.82
N LYS A 51 -10.88 4.02 26.86
CA LYS A 51 -11.37 2.94 25.97
C LYS A 51 -11.40 1.57 26.65
N LEU A 52 -10.69 1.38 27.77
CA LEU A 52 -10.66 0.08 28.45
C LEU A 52 -12.05 -0.29 28.98
N GLY A 53 -12.47 -1.53 28.69
CA GLY A 53 -13.79 -2.04 29.07
C GLY A 53 -14.95 -1.50 28.24
N GLN A 54 -14.69 -0.67 27.23
CA GLN A 54 -15.70 -0.15 26.31
C GLN A 54 -15.73 -0.96 25.00
N PRO A 55 -16.87 -0.98 24.28
CA PRO A 55 -16.90 -1.49 22.91
C PRO A 55 -15.94 -0.74 21.99
N VAL A 56 -15.40 -1.43 20.98
CA VAL A 56 -14.52 -0.82 19.97
C VAL A 56 -15.30 0.20 19.14
N ASP A 57 -14.82 1.44 19.08
CA ASP A 57 -15.38 2.48 18.21
C ASP A 57 -14.86 2.29 16.78
N LYS A 58 -15.69 1.64 15.94
CA LYS A 58 -15.34 1.40 14.53
C LYS A 58 -15.35 2.66 13.66
N THR A 59 -15.79 3.81 14.19
CA THR A 59 -15.77 5.09 13.45
C THR A 59 -14.45 5.83 13.58
N GLU A 60 -13.55 5.40 14.50
CA GLU A 60 -12.27 6.06 14.76
C GLU A 60 -11.30 5.95 13.57
N TRP A 61 -10.48 6.98 13.38
CA TRP A 61 -9.41 7.02 12.39
C TRP A 61 -8.05 7.00 13.08
N HIS A 62 -7.07 6.34 12.46
CA HIS A 62 -5.69 6.24 12.99
C HIS A 62 -4.73 7.26 12.36
N THR A 63 -5.24 8.19 11.57
CA THR A 63 -4.49 9.29 10.96
C THR A 63 -5.39 10.51 10.81
N THR A 64 -4.77 11.68 10.64
CA THR A 64 -5.51 12.93 10.41
C THR A 64 -5.83 13.12 8.93
N PRO A 65 -6.91 13.85 8.57
CA PRO A 65 -7.25 14.11 7.17
C PRO A 65 -6.14 14.73 6.31
N PRO A 66 -5.31 15.69 6.78
CA PRO A 66 -4.24 16.26 5.95
C PRO A 66 -3.01 15.33 5.79
N THR A 67 -2.95 14.18 6.48
CA THR A 67 -1.82 13.26 6.35
C THR A 67 -1.80 12.65 4.94
N VAL A 68 -0.66 12.71 4.26
CA VAL A 68 -0.45 12.04 2.97
C VAL A 68 -0.09 10.57 3.24
N THR A 69 -1.10 9.72 3.37
CA THR A 69 -0.95 8.29 3.65
C THR A 69 -2.21 7.53 3.25
N ALA A 70 -2.18 6.20 3.28
CA ALA A 70 -3.34 5.32 3.30
C ALA A 70 -3.02 4.17 4.26
N TYR A 71 -4.03 3.46 4.74
CA TYR A 71 -3.79 2.28 5.58
C TYR A 71 -4.92 1.26 5.51
N ASN A 72 -4.54 0.01 5.78
CA ASN A 72 -5.42 -1.10 6.12
C ASN A 72 -5.36 -1.35 7.63
N ASN A 73 -6.48 -1.70 8.24
CA ASN A 73 -6.55 -2.12 9.64
C ASN A 73 -7.24 -3.51 9.74
N PRO A 74 -6.47 -4.61 9.82
CA PRO A 74 -7.03 -5.97 9.77
C PRO A 74 -8.03 -6.28 10.89
N PRO A 75 -7.82 -5.88 12.16
CA PRO A 75 -8.82 -6.03 13.22
C PRO A 75 -10.17 -5.35 12.97
N LEU A 76 -10.22 -4.31 12.13
CA LEU A 76 -11.47 -3.64 11.74
C LEU A 76 -11.95 -4.03 10.34
N ASN A 77 -11.13 -4.77 9.58
CA ASN A 77 -11.31 -5.07 8.16
C ASN A 77 -11.69 -3.80 7.37
N GLU A 78 -10.89 -2.75 7.52
CA GLU A 78 -11.12 -1.46 6.88
C GLU A 78 -9.91 -0.99 6.06
N ILE A 79 -10.21 -0.18 5.04
CA ILE A 79 -9.22 0.56 4.26
C ILE A 79 -9.55 2.05 4.32
N VAL A 80 -8.51 2.87 4.49
CA VAL A 80 -8.67 4.28 4.82
C VAL A 80 -7.78 5.16 3.95
N PHE A 81 -8.39 6.17 3.32
CA PHE A 81 -7.75 7.12 2.41
C PHE A 81 -8.04 8.56 2.86
N PRO A 82 -7.20 9.16 3.73
CA PRO A 82 -7.29 10.55 4.14
C PRO A 82 -7.31 11.53 2.96
N ALA A 83 -7.93 12.69 3.14
CA ALA A 83 -7.99 13.74 2.12
C ALA A 83 -6.60 14.13 1.59
N GLY A 84 -5.57 14.05 2.43
CA GLY A 84 -4.18 14.36 2.08
C GLY A 84 -3.57 13.48 1.00
N ILE A 85 -4.00 12.22 0.81
CA ILE A 85 -3.48 11.39 -0.31
C ILE A 85 -4.28 11.60 -1.61
N LEU A 86 -5.49 12.16 -1.54
CA LEU A 86 -6.41 12.34 -2.67
C LEU A 86 -6.08 13.59 -3.48
N GLN A 87 -4.82 13.73 -3.89
CA GLN A 87 -4.29 14.85 -4.65
C GLN A 87 -3.23 14.39 -5.66
N PRO A 88 -2.83 15.23 -6.63
CA PRO A 88 -1.75 14.90 -7.53
C PRO A 88 -0.44 14.65 -6.75
N PRO A 89 0.39 13.65 -7.14
CA PRO A 89 0.27 12.83 -8.35
C PRO A 89 -0.56 11.55 -8.19
N TYR A 90 -1.23 11.32 -7.05
CA TYR A 90 -2.03 10.11 -6.82
C TYR A 90 -3.40 10.19 -7.51
N PHE A 91 -4.09 11.31 -7.34
CA PHE A 91 -5.43 11.52 -7.89
C PHE A 91 -5.62 12.94 -8.42
N ASP A 92 -6.20 13.06 -9.60
CA ASP A 92 -6.69 14.30 -10.19
C ASP A 92 -7.98 14.01 -10.97
N VAL A 93 -9.07 14.67 -10.60
CA VAL A 93 -10.39 14.49 -11.23
C VAL A 93 -10.39 14.85 -12.72
N ASN A 94 -9.43 15.67 -13.18
CA ASN A 94 -9.31 16.10 -14.57
C ASN A 94 -8.22 15.35 -15.35
N ALA A 95 -7.46 14.46 -14.69
CA ALA A 95 -6.46 13.64 -15.37
C ALA A 95 -7.09 12.45 -16.10
N ASP A 96 -6.33 11.86 -17.05
CA ASP A 96 -6.73 10.61 -17.68
C ASP A 96 -6.67 9.45 -16.69
N ASP A 97 -7.54 8.46 -16.88
CA ASP A 97 -7.72 7.30 -16.01
C ASP A 97 -6.40 6.56 -15.77
N ALA A 98 -5.52 6.48 -16.78
CA ALA A 98 -4.23 5.80 -16.63
C ALA A 98 -3.41 6.40 -15.46
N LEU A 99 -3.45 7.72 -15.29
CA LEU A 99 -2.75 8.40 -14.20
C LEU A 99 -3.40 8.08 -12.84
N ASN A 100 -4.73 8.18 -12.75
CA ASN A 100 -5.45 7.90 -11.50
C ASN A 100 -5.34 6.44 -11.08
N TYR A 101 -5.49 5.49 -12.01
CA TYR A 101 -5.39 4.07 -11.71
C TYR A 101 -3.95 3.64 -11.40
N GLY A 102 -2.94 4.18 -12.09
CA GLY A 102 -1.54 3.92 -11.74
C GLY A 102 -1.07 4.65 -10.47
N GLY A 103 -1.78 5.71 -10.06
CA GLY A 103 -1.59 6.46 -8.83
C GLY A 103 -2.44 5.90 -7.69
N ILE A 104 -3.56 6.55 -7.39
CA ILE A 104 -4.45 6.16 -6.28
C ILE A 104 -5.07 4.78 -6.47
N GLY A 105 -5.32 4.32 -7.70
CA GLY A 105 -5.85 2.97 -7.94
C GLY A 105 -4.89 1.88 -7.48
N MET A 106 -3.58 2.06 -7.72
CA MET A 106 -2.54 1.18 -7.21
C MET A 106 -2.53 1.19 -5.68
N VAL A 107 -2.61 2.37 -5.06
CA VAL A 107 -2.66 2.51 -3.59
C VAL A 107 -3.91 1.81 -3.02
N ILE A 108 -5.08 1.94 -3.67
CA ILE A 108 -6.29 1.24 -3.26
C ILE A 108 -6.10 -0.28 -3.33
N GLY A 109 -5.54 -0.79 -4.43
CA GLY A 109 -5.23 -2.21 -4.57
C GLY A 109 -4.21 -2.71 -3.53
N HIS A 110 -3.24 -1.87 -3.16
CA HIS A 110 -2.27 -2.13 -2.11
C HIS A 110 -2.96 -2.30 -0.74
N GLU A 111 -3.80 -1.35 -0.33
CA GLU A 111 -4.52 -1.44 0.95
C GLU A 111 -5.53 -2.59 1.01
N ILE A 112 -6.19 -2.93 -0.11
CA ILE A 112 -7.04 -4.13 -0.19
C ILE A 112 -6.20 -5.39 0.06
N THR A 113 -5.00 -5.45 -0.52
CA THR A 113 -4.13 -6.61 -0.42
C THR A 113 -3.58 -6.81 0.99
N HIS A 114 -3.41 -5.76 1.78
CA HIS A 114 -3.01 -5.90 3.18
C HIS A 114 -3.98 -6.76 4.01
N SER A 115 -5.26 -6.87 3.63
CA SER A 115 -6.17 -7.84 4.27
C SER A 115 -5.89 -9.30 3.90
N PHE A 116 -5.02 -9.55 2.94
CA PHE A 116 -4.70 -10.87 2.41
C PHE A 116 -3.20 -11.20 2.43
N ASP A 117 -2.33 -10.25 2.79
CA ASP A 117 -0.90 -10.50 2.96
C ASP A 117 -0.58 -11.46 4.13
N ASP A 118 0.69 -11.69 4.41
CA ASP A 118 1.12 -12.67 5.42
C ASP A 118 0.60 -12.39 6.84
N GLN A 119 0.24 -11.14 7.15
CA GLN A 119 -0.36 -10.75 8.43
C GLN A 119 -1.88 -10.66 8.34
N GLY A 120 -2.42 -9.94 7.34
CA GLY A 120 -3.86 -9.77 7.18
C GLY A 120 -4.59 -11.07 6.91
N ALA A 121 -3.95 -12.02 6.23
CA ALA A 121 -4.50 -13.36 5.98
C ALA A 121 -4.81 -14.15 7.26
N GLN A 122 -4.32 -13.73 8.43
CA GLN A 122 -4.60 -14.38 9.71
C GLN A 122 -5.93 -13.92 10.33
N TYR A 123 -6.53 -12.85 9.81
CA TYR A 123 -7.77 -12.26 10.29
C TYR A 123 -8.96 -12.67 9.41
N ASP A 124 -10.09 -13.03 10.00
CA ASP A 124 -11.34 -13.24 9.26
C ASP A 124 -12.03 -11.92 8.87
N LYS A 125 -13.23 -12.02 8.29
CA LYS A 125 -14.07 -10.89 7.88
C LYS A 125 -14.55 -10.01 9.03
N ALA A 126 -14.52 -10.50 10.26
CA ALA A 126 -14.91 -9.77 11.46
C ALA A 126 -13.69 -9.18 12.19
N GLY A 127 -12.47 -9.40 11.68
CA GLY A 127 -11.23 -8.92 12.28
C GLY A 127 -10.72 -9.79 13.43
N ASN A 128 -11.17 -11.05 13.53
CA ASN A 128 -10.66 -11.98 14.54
C ASN A 128 -9.50 -12.81 13.98
N VAL A 129 -8.48 -13.06 14.80
CA VAL A 129 -7.41 -14.01 14.46
C VAL A 129 -8.00 -15.42 14.44
N THR A 130 -8.05 -16.03 13.26
CA THR A 130 -8.57 -17.39 13.08
C THR A 130 -7.99 -18.03 11.83
N ASP A 131 -7.74 -19.34 11.89
CA ASP A 131 -7.35 -20.07 10.69
C ASP A 131 -8.58 -20.33 9.82
N TRP A 132 -8.67 -19.59 8.72
CA TRP A 132 -9.72 -19.76 7.74
C TRP A 132 -9.23 -20.43 6.45
N TRP A 133 -7.95 -20.81 6.38
CA TRP A 133 -7.33 -21.44 5.22
C TRP A 133 -7.57 -22.96 5.22
N THR A 134 -7.47 -23.57 4.04
CA THR A 134 -7.15 -25.00 3.99
C THR A 134 -5.64 -25.14 4.03
N LYS A 135 -5.13 -26.26 4.57
CA LYS A 135 -3.68 -26.52 4.61
C LYS A 135 -3.02 -26.40 3.22
N SER A 136 -3.66 -26.95 2.19
CA SER A 136 -3.16 -26.92 0.81
C SER A 136 -3.08 -25.49 0.25
N ASP A 137 -4.09 -24.65 0.52
CA ASP A 137 -4.07 -23.26 0.08
C ASP A 137 -3.01 -22.45 0.82
N TYR A 138 -2.86 -22.68 2.12
CA TYR A 138 -1.84 -22.02 2.93
C TYR A 138 -0.41 -22.40 2.49
N ASP A 139 -0.16 -23.67 2.17
CA ASP A 139 1.15 -24.11 1.69
C ASP A 139 1.50 -23.45 0.34
N LYS A 140 0.53 -23.28 -0.57
CA LYS A 140 0.73 -22.54 -1.83
C LYS A 140 0.96 -21.05 -1.59
N PHE A 141 0.20 -20.44 -0.69
CA PHE A 141 0.39 -19.05 -0.29
C PHE A 141 1.81 -18.82 0.23
N ARG A 142 2.26 -19.63 1.19
CA ARG A 142 3.64 -19.56 1.70
C ARG A 142 4.70 -19.75 0.62
N ALA A 143 4.49 -20.68 -0.32
CA ALA A 143 5.43 -20.87 -1.42
C ALA A 143 5.55 -19.63 -2.32
N ARG A 144 4.44 -18.91 -2.59
CA ARG A 144 4.45 -17.65 -3.33
C ARG A 144 5.10 -16.52 -2.54
N THR A 145 4.77 -16.40 -1.25
CA THR A 145 5.39 -15.44 -0.33
C THR A 145 6.91 -15.65 -0.24
N GLN A 146 7.37 -16.90 -0.23
CA GLN A 146 8.81 -17.21 -0.25
C GLN A 146 9.48 -16.75 -1.54
N GLN A 147 8.83 -16.91 -2.71
CA GLN A 147 9.37 -16.36 -3.97
C GLN A 147 9.55 -14.84 -3.91
N VAL A 148 8.62 -14.13 -3.27
CA VAL A 148 8.74 -12.67 -3.05
C VAL A 148 9.92 -12.37 -2.13
N ILE A 149 10.06 -13.09 -1.00
CA ILE A 149 11.20 -12.93 -0.09
C ILE A 149 12.53 -13.10 -0.82
N ASP A 150 12.66 -14.19 -1.58
CA ASP A 150 13.89 -14.53 -2.29
C ASP A 150 14.22 -13.50 -3.37
N GLN A 151 13.21 -13.02 -4.10
CA GLN A 151 13.40 -11.94 -5.08
C GLN A 151 13.95 -10.68 -4.41
N TYR A 152 13.31 -10.21 -3.33
CA TYR A 152 13.72 -8.95 -2.73
C TYR A 152 15.06 -9.06 -1.99
N ASN A 153 15.40 -10.21 -1.41
CA ASN A 153 16.74 -10.48 -0.88
C ASN A 153 17.86 -10.30 -1.93
N SER A 154 17.56 -10.53 -3.21
CA SER A 154 18.53 -10.36 -4.29
C SER A 154 18.84 -8.90 -4.64
N PHE A 155 18.00 -7.96 -4.19
CA PHE A 155 18.13 -6.55 -4.56
C PHE A 155 19.13 -5.80 -3.71
N THR A 156 20.12 -5.19 -4.37
CA THR A 156 21.16 -4.37 -3.74
C THR A 156 20.77 -2.90 -3.63
N VAL A 157 21.17 -2.27 -2.53
CA VAL A 157 20.96 -0.86 -2.15
C VAL A 157 22.29 -0.30 -1.64
N LEU A 158 22.66 0.92 -2.04
CA LEU A 158 23.97 1.54 -1.73
C LEU A 158 25.16 0.60 -2.02
N ASP A 159 25.09 -0.10 -3.15
CA ASP A 159 26.09 -1.02 -3.71
C ASP A 159 26.42 -2.29 -2.90
N SER A 160 26.10 -2.37 -1.60
CA SER A 160 26.48 -3.51 -0.75
C SER A 160 25.40 -4.02 0.19
N MET A 161 24.33 -3.26 0.44
CA MET A 161 23.24 -3.69 1.31
C MET A 161 22.18 -4.42 0.53
N HIS A 162 21.54 -5.41 1.13
CA HIS A 162 20.43 -6.12 0.54
C HIS A 162 19.12 -5.75 1.24
N ILE A 163 18.02 -5.69 0.48
CA ILE A 163 16.70 -5.60 1.10
C ILE A 163 16.46 -6.88 1.91
N LYS A 164 15.92 -6.72 3.12
CA LYS A 164 15.49 -7.84 3.95
C LYS A 164 14.13 -8.33 3.46
N GLY A 165 14.12 -9.24 2.49
CA GLY A 165 12.90 -9.73 1.84
C GLY A 165 11.81 -10.14 2.83
N ALA A 166 12.19 -10.87 3.89
CA ALA A 166 11.28 -11.30 4.96
C ALA A 166 10.70 -10.14 5.80
N LEU A 167 11.47 -9.07 6.02
CA LEU A 167 10.97 -7.86 6.69
C LEU A 167 9.94 -7.12 5.81
N THR A 168 10.13 -7.17 4.50
CA THR A 168 9.37 -6.36 3.53
C THR A 168 8.24 -7.10 2.82
N VAL A 169 7.99 -8.36 3.18
CA VAL A 169 7.19 -9.25 2.33
C VAL A 169 5.72 -8.87 2.23
N GLY A 170 5.11 -8.36 3.31
CA GLY A 170 3.73 -7.86 3.29
C GLY A 170 3.58 -6.72 2.28
N GLU A 171 4.42 -5.69 2.42
CA GLU A 171 4.45 -4.52 1.52
C GLU A 171 4.73 -4.89 0.06
N ASN A 172 5.70 -5.78 -0.17
CA ASN A 172 6.06 -6.20 -1.52
C ASN A 172 4.94 -7.02 -2.18
N THR A 173 4.23 -7.83 -1.41
CA THR A 173 3.06 -8.58 -1.88
C THR A 173 1.92 -7.62 -2.21
N ALA A 174 1.69 -6.64 -1.34
CA ALA A 174 0.69 -5.59 -1.55
C ALA A 174 0.99 -4.73 -2.79
N ASP A 175 2.25 -4.38 -3.06
CA ASP A 175 2.64 -3.68 -4.29
C ASP A 175 2.41 -4.52 -5.56
N ILE A 176 2.84 -5.79 -5.55
CA ILE A 176 2.66 -6.71 -6.69
C ILE A 176 1.18 -6.85 -7.04
N ALA A 177 0.37 -7.09 -6.02
CA ALA A 177 -1.06 -7.26 -6.16
C ALA A 177 -1.79 -5.96 -6.50
N GLY A 178 -1.44 -4.87 -5.84
CA GLY A 178 -2.07 -3.58 -6.02
C GLY A 178 -1.92 -3.06 -7.46
N ILE A 179 -0.75 -3.27 -8.06
CA ILE A 179 -0.53 -2.97 -9.48
C ILE A 179 -1.42 -3.85 -10.38
N ALA A 180 -1.51 -5.15 -10.12
CA ALA A 180 -2.33 -6.06 -10.92
C ALA A 180 -3.83 -5.70 -10.84
N ILE A 181 -4.35 -5.51 -9.62
CA ILE A 181 -5.73 -5.11 -9.35
C ILE A 181 -6.05 -3.77 -10.03
N ALA A 182 -5.18 -2.77 -9.87
CA ALA A 182 -5.37 -1.45 -10.44
C ALA A 182 -5.32 -1.48 -11.98
N TYR A 183 -4.45 -2.29 -12.56
CA TYR A 183 -4.38 -2.47 -14.01
C TYR A 183 -5.64 -3.16 -14.54
N ASP A 184 -6.09 -4.24 -13.92
CA ASP A 184 -7.32 -4.92 -14.32
C ASP A 184 -8.52 -3.97 -14.25
N ALA A 185 -8.64 -3.21 -13.17
CA ALA A 185 -9.70 -2.21 -13.02
C ALA A 185 -9.58 -1.07 -14.06
N PHE A 186 -8.37 -0.61 -14.36
CA PHE A 186 -8.11 0.35 -15.43
C PHE A 186 -8.58 -0.17 -16.78
N LYS A 187 -8.29 -1.43 -17.13
CA LYS A 187 -8.71 -2.04 -18.40
C LYS A 187 -10.22 -2.25 -18.51
N LEU A 188 -11.00 -2.07 -17.43
CA LEU A 188 -12.47 -2.04 -17.49
C LEU A 188 -13.01 -0.68 -17.99
N THR A 189 -12.27 0.40 -17.82
CA THR A 189 -12.65 1.75 -18.25
C THR A 189 -12.67 1.90 -19.77
N ALA A 190 -13.29 2.97 -20.28
CA ALA A 190 -13.21 3.31 -21.70
C ALA A 190 -11.79 3.67 -22.13
N GLN A 191 -11.06 4.46 -21.32
CA GLN A 191 -9.70 4.90 -21.64
C GLN A 191 -8.67 3.77 -21.54
N GLY A 192 -8.88 2.80 -20.64
CA GLY A 192 -8.05 1.60 -20.57
C GLY A 192 -8.23 0.66 -21.76
N LYS A 193 -9.36 0.71 -22.46
CA LYS A 193 -9.59 -0.06 -23.70
C LYS A 193 -9.16 0.69 -24.96
N ASP A 194 -8.82 1.96 -24.83
CA ASP A 194 -8.38 2.81 -25.93
C ASP A 194 -6.90 2.59 -26.28
N THR A 195 -6.48 3.14 -27.41
CA THR A 195 -5.11 3.14 -27.92
C THR A 195 -4.56 4.56 -28.11
N THR A 196 -5.35 5.61 -27.83
CA THR A 196 -4.94 7.01 -27.99
C THR A 196 -3.68 7.33 -27.21
N ARG A 197 -2.70 7.89 -27.92
CA ARG A 197 -1.44 8.34 -27.33
C ARG A 197 -1.58 9.78 -26.86
N LEU A 198 -1.16 10.03 -25.62
CA LEU A 198 -1.01 11.37 -25.05
C LEU A 198 0.48 11.56 -24.74
N ASP A 199 1.05 12.68 -25.18
CA ASP A 199 2.49 12.96 -25.10
C ASP A 199 3.38 11.82 -25.64
N GLY A 200 2.90 11.11 -26.67
CA GLY A 200 3.62 9.99 -27.27
C GLY A 200 3.53 8.67 -26.50
N TYR A 201 2.77 8.57 -25.40
CA TYR A 201 2.61 7.34 -24.62
C TYR A 201 1.23 6.73 -24.78
N THR A 202 1.15 5.41 -24.92
CA THR A 202 -0.13 4.67 -24.91
C THR A 202 -0.77 4.71 -23.51
N PRO A 203 -2.08 4.41 -23.37
CA PRO A 203 -2.71 4.38 -22.06
C PRO A 203 -2.02 3.43 -21.07
N ASP A 204 -1.63 2.24 -21.52
CA ASP A 204 -0.89 1.27 -20.69
C ASP A 204 0.48 1.81 -20.26
N GLN A 205 1.22 2.50 -21.14
CA GLN A 205 2.49 3.13 -20.78
C GLN A 205 2.29 4.24 -19.74
N ARG A 206 1.25 5.06 -19.87
CA ARG A 206 0.93 6.14 -18.92
C ARG A 206 0.58 5.59 -17.54
N PHE A 207 -0.12 4.46 -17.47
CA PHE A 207 -0.42 3.77 -16.21
C PHE A 207 0.88 3.40 -15.46
N PHE A 208 1.83 2.76 -16.14
CA PHE A 208 3.11 2.40 -15.52
C PHE A 208 4.00 3.60 -15.20
N ILE A 209 3.95 4.66 -16.01
CA ILE A 209 4.63 5.93 -15.72
C ILE A 209 4.04 6.57 -14.46
N SER A 210 2.72 6.49 -14.25
CA SER A 210 2.06 7.01 -13.04
C SER A 210 2.52 6.28 -11.79
N ILE A 211 2.63 4.95 -11.82
CA ILE A 211 3.21 4.14 -10.73
C ILE A 211 4.62 4.62 -10.40
N ALA A 212 5.48 4.81 -11.41
CA ALA A 212 6.83 5.32 -11.19
C ALA A 212 6.84 6.75 -10.62
N ARG A 213 5.85 7.58 -10.98
CA ARG A 213 5.75 8.98 -10.55
C ARG A 213 5.42 9.11 -9.07
N ILE A 214 4.52 8.28 -8.54
CA ILE A 214 4.15 8.31 -7.11
C ILE A 214 5.30 7.86 -6.19
N TRP A 215 6.28 7.11 -6.73
CA TRP A 215 7.48 6.66 -6.03
C TRP A 215 8.72 7.51 -6.29
N ARG A 216 8.57 8.75 -6.76
CA ARG A 216 9.69 9.67 -7.00
C ARG A 216 10.26 10.20 -5.68
N VAL A 217 11.09 9.37 -5.03
CA VAL A 217 11.71 9.67 -3.74
C VAL A 217 13.23 9.52 -3.85
N LYS A 218 13.96 10.46 -3.23
CA LYS A 218 15.40 10.37 -3.01
C LYS A 218 15.69 10.77 -1.58
N THR A 219 16.51 9.96 -0.90
CA THR A 219 16.94 10.21 0.48
C THR A 219 18.47 10.26 0.53
N LYS A 220 19.02 10.73 1.65
CA LYS A 220 20.45 10.63 1.91
C LYS A 220 20.83 9.18 2.24
N ASP A 221 22.07 8.81 1.93
CA ASP A 221 22.56 7.45 2.14
C ASP A 221 22.48 7.02 3.60
N GLU A 222 22.74 7.91 4.56
CA GLU A 222 22.66 7.61 5.99
C GLU A 222 21.23 7.20 6.40
N PHE A 223 20.22 7.92 5.88
CA PHE A 223 18.82 7.55 6.09
C PHE A 223 18.49 6.24 5.39
N MET A 224 18.99 6.02 4.16
CA MET A 224 18.75 4.78 3.42
C MET A 224 19.34 3.55 4.14
N ARG A 225 20.52 3.68 4.78
CA ARG A 225 21.10 2.61 5.61
C ARG A 225 20.20 2.22 6.78
N MET A 226 19.62 3.21 7.47
CA MET A 226 18.64 2.95 8.51
C MET A 226 17.37 2.32 7.93
N TYR A 227 16.81 2.94 6.88
CA TYR A 227 15.55 2.54 6.24
C TYR A 227 15.55 1.07 5.81
N VAL A 228 16.59 0.61 5.11
CA VAL A 228 16.72 -0.80 4.65
C VAL A 228 16.77 -1.79 5.82
N ASN A 229 17.17 -1.33 7.01
CA ASN A 229 17.29 -2.18 8.18
C ASN A 229 16.04 -2.23 9.05
N THR A 230 15.18 -1.20 9.01
CA THR A 230 14.11 -0.99 10.00
C THR A 230 12.72 -0.78 9.41
N ASN A 231 12.59 -0.40 8.13
CA ASN A 231 11.30 -0.14 7.51
C ASN A 231 10.76 -1.42 6.85
N SER A 232 9.47 -1.69 7.01
CA SER A 232 8.77 -2.78 6.31
C SER A 232 8.63 -2.51 4.80
N HIS A 233 8.69 -1.26 4.38
CA HIS A 233 8.59 -0.93 2.97
C HIS A 233 9.94 -1.07 2.28
N SER A 234 9.95 -1.72 1.12
CA SER A 234 11.12 -1.67 0.23
C SER A 234 11.46 -0.22 -0.18
N PRO A 235 12.73 0.10 -0.49
CA PRO A 235 13.07 1.41 -1.04
C PRO A 235 12.30 1.70 -2.34
N ALA A 236 11.94 2.96 -2.56
CA ALA A 236 11.00 3.38 -3.62
C ALA A 236 11.31 2.82 -5.02
N ARG A 237 12.59 2.79 -5.44
CA ARG A 237 13.00 2.19 -6.72
C ARG A 237 12.56 0.73 -6.84
N TRP A 238 12.65 -0.03 -5.76
CA TRP A 238 12.30 -1.45 -5.74
C TRP A 238 10.80 -1.70 -5.57
N ARG A 239 10.05 -0.73 -5.02
CA ARG A 239 8.57 -0.70 -5.08
C ARG A 239 8.03 -0.46 -6.49
N VAL A 240 8.82 0.15 -7.37
CA VAL A 240 8.50 0.27 -8.81
C VAL A 240 9.01 -0.96 -9.57
N ASN A 241 10.31 -1.21 -9.53
CA ASN A 241 10.92 -2.19 -10.40
C ASN A 241 10.60 -3.64 -10.00
N GLY A 242 10.54 -3.93 -8.69
CA GLY A 242 10.29 -5.27 -8.16
C GLY A 242 8.94 -5.87 -8.60
N PRO A 243 7.83 -5.12 -8.51
CA PRO A 243 6.56 -5.55 -9.06
C PRO A 243 6.55 -5.61 -10.59
N LEU A 244 7.01 -4.54 -11.27
CA LEU A 244 6.89 -4.44 -12.73
C LEU A 244 7.69 -5.51 -13.49
N MET A 245 8.83 -5.97 -12.96
CA MET A 245 9.55 -7.09 -13.57
C MET A 245 8.79 -8.42 -13.54
N ASN A 246 7.76 -8.54 -12.70
CA ASN A 246 6.89 -9.71 -12.64
C ASN A 246 5.59 -9.55 -13.45
N PHE A 247 5.33 -8.36 -14.01
CA PHE A 247 4.01 -8.04 -14.56
C PHE A 247 4.01 -8.05 -16.09
N THR A 248 3.48 -9.11 -16.70
CA THR A 248 3.45 -9.29 -18.17
C THR A 248 2.91 -8.07 -18.95
N PRO A 249 1.85 -7.37 -18.51
CA PRO A 249 1.40 -6.16 -19.21
C PRO A 249 2.45 -5.04 -19.32
N PHE A 250 3.39 -4.93 -18.36
CA PHE A 250 4.52 -4.01 -18.46
C PHE A 250 5.48 -4.38 -19.61
N TYR A 251 5.72 -5.68 -19.81
CA TYR A 251 6.53 -6.17 -20.94
C TYR A 251 5.90 -5.80 -22.27
N ASN A 252 4.58 -5.96 -22.39
CA ASN A 252 3.84 -5.62 -23.61
C ASN A 252 3.85 -4.11 -23.87
N ALA A 253 3.67 -3.29 -22.83
CA ALA A 253 3.61 -1.83 -22.95
C ALA A 253 4.94 -1.20 -23.39
N PHE A 254 6.08 -1.76 -22.96
CA PHE A 254 7.42 -1.22 -23.25
C PHE A 254 8.27 -2.11 -24.18
N ASN A 255 7.69 -3.19 -24.70
CA ASN A 255 8.38 -4.16 -25.55
C ASN A 255 9.70 -4.67 -24.93
N ILE A 256 9.65 -5.10 -23.67
CA ILE A 256 10.82 -5.59 -22.92
C ILE A 256 11.29 -6.94 -23.49
N GLN A 257 12.59 -7.04 -23.80
CA GLN A 257 13.21 -8.18 -24.47
C GLN A 257 14.29 -8.86 -23.60
N PRO A 258 14.65 -10.13 -23.89
CA PRO A 258 15.82 -10.76 -23.28
C PRO A 258 17.08 -9.88 -23.39
N GLY A 259 17.74 -9.64 -22.27
CA GLY A 259 18.91 -8.76 -22.17
C GLY A 259 18.61 -7.38 -21.57
N ASP A 260 17.34 -6.95 -21.54
CA ASP A 260 16.96 -5.73 -20.83
C ASP A 260 17.08 -5.89 -19.31
N LYS A 261 17.42 -4.80 -18.60
CA LYS A 261 17.59 -4.82 -17.14
C LYS A 261 16.33 -5.23 -16.36
N MET A 262 15.16 -5.00 -16.95
CA MET A 262 13.85 -5.33 -16.37
C MET A 262 13.32 -6.70 -16.81
N TYR A 263 14.09 -7.44 -17.63
CA TYR A 263 13.66 -8.71 -18.18
C TYR A 263 13.77 -9.85 -17.15
N LYS A 264 12.68 -10.60 -17.02
CA LYS A 264 12.56 -11.86 -16.31
C LYS A 264 11.77 -12.85 -17.18
N PRO A 265 12.24 -14.10 -17.35
CA PRO A 265 11.49 -15.14 -18.06
C PRO A 265 10.08 -15.30 -17.50
N GLU A 266 9.09 -15.53 -18.36
CA GLU A 266 7.68 -15.58 -17.96
C GLU A 266 7.40 -16.62 -16.87
N ASN A 267 8.01 -17.80 -16.96
CA ASN A 267 7.89 -18.87 -15.97
C ASN A 267 8.55 -18.57 -14.61
N GLN A 268 9.31 -17.48 -14.50
CA GLN A 268 9.93 -17.03 -13.26
C GLN A 268 9.21 -15.81 -12.66
N ARG A 269 8.25 -15.23 -13.38
CA ARG A 269 7.47 -14.08 -12.88
C ARG A 269 6.57 -14.52 -11.73
N ILE A 270 6.56 -13.73 -10.67
CA ILE A 270 5.82 -14.02 -9.45
C ILE A 270 4.40 -13.47 -9.58
N THR A 271 3.41 -14.31 -9.30
CA THR A 271 2.01 -13.93 -9.15
C THR A 271 1.50 -14.51 -7.84
N VAL A 272 0.93 -13.67 -6.98
CA VAL A 272 0.42 -14.08 -5.67
C VAL A 272 -1.11 -14.21 -5.70
N TRP A 273 -1.80 -13.17 -6.18
CA TRP A 273 -3.26 -13.10 -6.31
C TRP A 273 -3.70 -13.08 -7.77
#